data_AF-A0AAQ3P933-F1
#
_entry.id   AF-A0AAQ3P933-F1
#
_cell.length_a   1.000
_cell.length_b   1.000
_cell.length_c   1.000
_cell.angle_alpha   90.00
_cell.angle_beta   90.00
_cell.angle_gamma   90.00
#
_symmetry.space_group_name_H-M   'P 1'
#
loop_
_entity.id
_entity.type
_entity.pdbx_description
1 polymer ?
#
loop_
_entity_poly.entity_id
_entity_poly.type
_entity_poly.pdbx_seq_one_letter_code
_entity_poly.pdbx_strand_id
1 'polypeptide(L)'
;MPHRTLTELRAKHGLVMWLQIGAMNTMAILSADAATVFFKHHNHAFADCTITKTIHIHNYNKSSFTLALYGPYWCLMRRLVTVAMVVAKHINETAPVWWKCVNNI
;
A
#
# COMPACT_ATOMS: atom_id res chain seq x y z
N MET A 1 -14.99 11.78 -5.39
CA MET A 1 -13.78 11.07 -4.93
C MET A 1 -13.68 9.73 -5.66
N PRO A 2 -12.52 9.33 -6.18
CA PRO A 2 -12.38 8.14 -7.04
C PRO A 2 -12.87 6.83 -6.40
N HIS A 3 -12.63 6.63 -5.11
CA HIS A 3 -13.07 5.41 -4.41
C HIS A 3 -14.61 5.26 -4.34
N ARG A 4 -15.36 6.37 -4.30
CA ARG A 4 -16.84 6.33 -4.32
C ARG A 4 -17.37 5.93 -5.69
N THR A 5 -16.80 6.51 -6.75
CA THR A 5 -17.14 6.17 -8.13
C THR A 5 -16.84 4.70 -8.43
N LEU A 6 -15.71 4.16 -7.96
CA LEU A 6 -15.41 2.73 -8.07
C LEU A 6 -16.45 1.86 -7.35
N THR A 7 -16.96 2.31 -6.21
CA THR A 7 -17.99 1.61 -5.45
C THR A 7 -19.33 1.62 -6.18
N GLU A 8 -19.70 2.72 -6.82
CA GLU A 8 -20.91 2.81 -7.66
C GLU A 8 -20.82 1.88 -8.88
N LEU A 9 -19.64 1.82 -9.52
CA LEU A 9 -19.38 0.95 -10.66
C LEU A 9 -19.47 -0.55 -10.34
N ARG A 10 -19.28 -0.92 -9.06
CA ARG A 10 -19.43 -2.30 -8.55
C ARG A 10 -20.78 -2.90 -8.91
N ALA A 11 -21.85 -2.09 -8.82
CA ALA A 11 -23.22 -2.57 -9.09
C ALA A 11 -23.41 -3.02 -10.55
N LYS A 12 -22.66 -2.41 -11.48
CA LYS A 12 -22.76 -2.69 -12.91
C LYS A 12 -21.74 -3.72 -13.41
N HIS A 13 -20.53 -3.72 -12.86
CA HIS A 13 -19.42 -4.53 -13.38
C HIS A 13 -18.99 -5.67 -12.45
N GLY A 14 -19.55 -5.76 -11.24
CA GLY A 14 -19.27 -6.82 -10.28
C GLY A 14 -18.20 -6.46 -9.24
N LEU A 15 -17.82 -7.46 -8.44
CA LEU A 15 -16.90 -7.31 -7.30
C LEU A 15 -15.43 -7.22 -7.70
N VAL A 16 -15.09 -7.66 -8.91
CA VAL A 16 -13.75 -7.53 -9.51
C VAL A 16 -13.97 -7.03 -10.92
N MET A 17 -13.31 -5.92 -11.28
CA MET A 17 -13.44 -5.32 -12.60
C MET A 17 -12.10 -4.85 -13.15
N TRP A 18 -11.94 -4.99 -14.47
CA TRP A 18 -10.77 -4.50 -15.18
C TRP A 18 -11.01 -3.09 -15.69
N LEU A 19 -10.08 -2.18 -15.38
CA LEU A 19 -10.16 -0.77 -15.73
C LEU A 19 -8.92 -0.37 -16.51
N GLN A 20 -9.11 0.43 -17.54
CA GLN A 20 -8.01 1.09 -18.23
C GLN A 20 -7.93 2.53 -17.77
N ILE A 21 -6.93 2.84 -16.94
CA ILE A 21 -6.66 4.20 -16.45
C ILE A 21 -5.58 4.80 -17.34
N GLY A 22 -6.01 5.45 -18.43
CA GLY A 22 -5.12 5.95 -19.48
C GLY A 22 -4.37 4.82 -20.18
N ALA A 23 -3.05 4.75 -20.02
CA ALA A 23 -2.22 3.68 -20.56
C ALA A 23 -2.01 2.50 -19.59
N MET A 24 -2.54 2.58 -18.36
CA MET A 24 -2.35 1.57 -17.33
C MET A 24 -3.59 0.69 -17.17
N ASN A 25 -3.41 -0.61 -17.32
CA ASN A 25 -4.43 -1.59 -16.98
C ASN A 25 -4.43 -1.85 -15.47
N THR A 26 -5.59 -1.70 -14.85
CA THR A 26 -5.76 -1.75 -13.40
C THR A 26 -6.92 -2.68 -13.05
N MET A 27 -6.67 -3.65 -12.19
CA MET A 27 -7.72 -4.49 -11.63
C MET A 27 -8.24 -3.86 -10.34
N ALA A 28 -9.53 -3.55 -10.28
CA ALA A 28 -10.19 -3.06 -9.07
C ALA A 28 -10.83 -4.23 -8.32
N ILE A 29 -10.46 -4.40 -7.05
CA ILE A 29 -11.02 -5.41 -6.14
C ILE A 29 -11.95 -4.68 -5.15
N LEU A 30 -13.24 -4.98 -5.22
CA LEU A 30 -14.32 -4.23 -4.55
C LEU A 30 -15.09 -5.06 -3.51
N SER A 31 -14.50 -6.18 -3.06
CA SER A 31 -15.01 -7.04 -1.99
C SER A 31 -13.87 -7.52 -1.09
N ALA A 32 -14.16 -7.67 0.21
CA ALA A 32 -13.23 -8.18 1.20
C ALA A 32 -12.86 -9.66 0.95
N ASP A 33 -13.81 -10.47 0.48
CA ASP A 33 -13.57 -11.89 0.18
C ASP A 33 -12.61 -12.03 -0.99
N ALA A 34 -12.85 -11.27 -2.06
CA ALA A 34 -11.94 -11.21 -3.21
C ALA A 34 -10.56 -10.70 -2.78
N ALA A 35 -10.48 -9.61 -2.02
CA ALA A 35 -9.21 -9.09 -1.50
C ALA A 35 -8.45 -10.12 -0.66
N THR A 36 -9.15 -10.94 0.11
CA THR A 36 -8.55 -12.02 0.90
C THR A 36 -7.89 -13.07 0.01
N VAL A 37 -8.56 -13.49 -1.08
CA VAL A 37 -7.98 -14.41 -2.07
C VAL A 37 -6.69 -13.83 -2.65
N PHE A 38 -6.71 -12.58 -3.10
CA PHE A 38 -5.54 -11.93 -3.70
C PHE A 38 -4.39 -11.72 -2.71
N PHE A 39 -4.67 -11.13 -1.54
CA PHE A 39 -3.63 -10.64 -0.63
C PHE A 39 -3.28 -11.59 0.52
N LYS A 40 -4.03 -12.68 0.74
CA LYS A 40 -3.62 -13.75 1.68
C LYS A 40 -3.15 -15.00 0.95
N HIS A 41 -3.90 -15.48 -0.03
CA HIS A 41 -3.58 -16.74 -0.72
C HIS A 41 -2.58 -16.57 -1.86
N HIS A 42 -2.59 -15.42 -2.54
CA HIS A 42 -1.70 -15.12 -3.66
C HIS A 42 -0.79 -13.92 -3.42
N ASN A 43 -0.50 -13.63 -2.16
CA ASN A 43 0.20 -12.40 -1.74
C ASN A 43 1.52 -12.13 -2.48
N HIS A 44 2.31 -13.16 -2.77
CA HIS A 44 3.60 -13.02 -3.43
C HIS A 44 3.47 -12.51 -4.88
N ALA A 45 2.44 -12.95 -5.61
CA ALA A 45 2.20 -12.51 -6.99
C ALA A 45 1.75 -11.04 -7.07
N PHE A 46 1.21 -10.50 -5.98
CA PHE A 46 0.70 -9.14 -5.88
C PHE A 46 1.45 -8.30 -4.84
N ALA A 47 2.67 -8.70 -4.48
CA ALA A 47 3.47 -8.03 -3.46
C ALA A 47 4.13 -6.74 -3.99
N ASP A 48 4.33 -6.64 -5.31
CA ASP A 48 5.03 -5.54 -5.95
C ASP A 48 4.14 -4.31 -6.14
N CYS A 49 4.72 -3.13 -5.94
CA CYS A 49 4.06 -1.85 -6.21
C CYS A 49 4.26 -1.41 -7.66
N THR A 50 3.21 -0.91 -8.31
CA THR A 50 3.34 -0.30 -9.65
C THR A 50 4.14 1.00 -9.57
N ILE A 51 5.28 1.07 -10.27
CA ILE A 51 6.16 2.25 -10.28
C ILE A 51 5.74 3.19 -11.41
N THR A 52 5.20 4.35 -11.07
CA THR A 52 4.84 5.39 -12.05
C THR A 52 6.05 6.27 -12.39
N LYS A 53 5.98 7.02 -13.51
CA LYS A 53 7.07 7.91 -13.95
C LYS A 53 7.50 8.91 -12.86
N THR A 54 6.55 9.43 -12.09
CA THR A 54 6.81 10.36 -10.99
C THR A 54 7.69 9.74 -9.90
N ILE A 55 7.56 8.44 -9.67
CA ILE A 55 8.33 7.71 -8.65
C ILE A 55 9.78 7.49 -9.08
N HIS A 56 10.09 7.60 -10.37
CA HIS A 56 11.47 7.53 -10.87
C HIS A 56 12.27 8.83 -10.68
N ILE A 57 11.60 9.95 -10.38
CA ILE A 57 12.28 11.24 -10.20
C ILE A 57 13.30 11.11 -9.06
N HIS A 58 14.52 11.59 -9.28
CA HIS A 58 15.66 11.49 -8.34
C HIS A 58 16.02 10.05 -7.93
N ASN A 59 15.73 9.05 -8.77
CA ASN A 59 15.91 7.63 -8.44
C ASN A 59 15.14 7.21 -7.16
N TYR A 60 14.03 7.87 -6.83
CA TYR A 60 13.29 7.61 -5.59
C TYR A 60 12.80 6.16 -5.48
N ASN A 61 12.44 5.55 -6.61
CA ASN A 61 12.10 4.12 -6.68
C ASN A 61 13.22 3.18 -6.18
N LYS A 62 14.49 3.59 -6.28
CA LYS A 62 15.64 2.79 -5.80
C LYS A 62 15.96 3.05 -4.32
N SER A 63 15.61 4.23 -3.82
CA SER A 63 15.88 4.63 -2.43
C SER A 63 14.75 4.28 -1.46
N SER A 64 13.51 4.17 -1.96
CA SER A 64 12.35 3.88 -1.13
C SER A 64 12.16 2.38 -0.93
N PHE A 65 12.24 1.91 0.33
CA PHE A 65 11.95 0.50 0.63
C PHE A 65 10.46 0.16 0.49
N THR A 66 9.55 1.14 0.63
CA THR A 66 8.10 0.91 0.52
C THR A 66 7.67 0.63 -0.93
N LEU A 67 8.48 1.07 -1.89
CA LEU A 67 8.28 0.87 -3.32
C LEU A 67 9.20 -0.20 -3.91
N ALA A 68 10.09 -0.78 -3.08
CA ALA A 68 10.99 -1.83 -3.52
C ALA A 68 10.19 -3.08 -3.87
N LEU A 69 10.58 -3.72 -4.98
CA LEU A 69 10.04 -5.02 -5.37
C LEU A 69 10.32 -6.05 -4.28
N TYR A 70 9.40 -7.00 -4.15
CA TYR A 70 9.51 -8.08 -3.19
C TYR A 70 10.82 -8.85 -3.40
N GLY A 71 11.56 -9.03 -2.32
CA GLY A 71 12.86 -9.67 -2.36
C GLY A 71 13.63 -9.51 -1.06
N PRO A 72 14.89 -10.00 -1.00
CA PRO A 72 15.68 -10.00 0.23
C PRO A 72 15.86 -8.60 0.83
N TYR A 73 16.06 -7.58 -0.01
CA TYR A 73 16.17 -6.19 0.42
C TYR A 73 14.90 -5.69 1.11
N TRP A 74 13.73 -5.89 0.48
CA TRP A 74 12.45 -5.49 1.04
C TRP A 74 12.16 -6.21 2.37
N CYS A 75 12.42 -7.52 2.43
CA CYS A 75 12.24 -8.32 3.64
C CYS A 75 13.12 -7.83 4.80
N LEU A 76 14.39 -7.51 4.53
CA LEU A 76 15.33 -6.97 5.52
C LEU A 76 14.84 -5.61 6.03
N MET A 77 14.52 -4.69 5.13
CA MET A 77 14.06 -3.34 5.49
C MET A 77 12.77 -3.39 6.29
N ARG A 78 11.81 -4.22 5.89
CA ARG A 78 10.57 -4.43 6.66
C ARG A 78 10.87 -4.90 8.08
N ARG A 79 11.78 -5.86 8.26
CA ARG A 79 12.17 -6.35 9.59
C ARG A 79 12.80 -5.24 10.44
N LEU A 80 13.73 -4.47 9.86
CA LEU A 80 14.40 -3.37 10.55
C LEU A 80 13.40 -2.30 11.01
N VAL A 81 12.55 -1.83 10.10
CA VAL A 81 11.52 -0.81 10.43
C VAL A 81 10.54 -1.34 11.47
N THR A 82 10.13 -2.61 11.37
CA THR A 82 9.21 -3.20 12.36
C THR A 82 9.81 -3.19 13.76
N VAL A 83 11.06 -3.62 13.90
CA VAL A 83 11.73 -3.70 15.21
C VAL A 83 12.07 -2.31 15.75
N ALA A 84 12.57 -1.41 14.90
CA ALA A 84 13.09 -0.12 15.34
C ALA A 84 12.00 0.96 15.55
N MET A 85 10.84 0.85 14.90
CA MET A 85 9.84 1.92 14.89
C MET A 85 8.43 1.45 15.23
N VAL A 86 7.97 0.35 14.64
CA VAL A 86 6.54 -0.03 14.66
C VAL A 86 6.19 -0.97 15.83
N VAL A 87 7.18 -1.43 16.60
CA VAL A 87 6.93 -2.25 17.78
C VAL A 87 6.21 -1.43 18.86
N ALA A 88 5.30 -2.08 19.60
CA ALA A 88 4.44 -1.42 20.59
C ALA A 88 5.20 -0.56 21.62
N LYS A 89 6.40 -1.01 22.02
CA LYS A 89 7.30 -0.23 22.89
C LYS A 89 7.58 1.16 22.31
N HIS A 90 8.08 1.24 21.08
CA HIS A 90 8.45 2.51 20.44
C HIS A 90 7.23 3.37 20.09
N ILE A 91 6.10 2.76 19.75
CA ILE A 91 4.83 3.48 19.58
C ILE A 91 4.41 4.15 20.89
N ASN A 92 4.45 3.43 22.01
CA ASN A 92 4.07 3.97 23.31
C ASN A 92 5.04 5.06 23.80
N GLU A 93 6.34 4.90 23.54
CA GLU A 93 7.36 5.92 23.84
C GLU A 93 7.15 7.21 23.05
N THR A 94 6.69 7.12 21.78
CA THR A 94 6.46 8.28 20.91
C THR A 94 5.06 8.89 21.06
N ALA A 95 4.11 8.18 21.68
CA ALA A 95 2.73 8.64 21.87
C ALA A 95 2.59 10.02 22.53
N PRO A 96 3.36 10.39 23.59
CA PRO A 96 3.25 11.72 24.19
C PRO A 96 3.59 12.86 23.23
N VAL A 97 4.59 12.65 22.35
CA VAL A 97 4.98 13.62 21.33
C VAL A 97 3.84 13.79 20.33
N TRP A 98 3.25 12.68 19.88
CA TRP A 98 2.13 12.70 18.96
C TRP A 98 0.92 13.44 19.55
N TRP A 99 0.55 13.15 20.80
CA TRP A 99 -0.53 13.85 21.50
C TRP A 99 -0.26 15.36 21.63
N LYS A 100 0.99 15.74 21.90
CA LYS A 100 1.38 17.15 21.93
C LYS A 100 1.19 17.81 20.56
N CYS A 101 1.53 17.15 19.45
CA CYS A 101 1.32 17.70 18.11
C CYS A 101 -0.16 17.81 17.74
N VAL A 102 -0.98 16.83 18.10
CA VAL A 102 -2.42 16.83 17.81
C VAL A 102 -3.15 17.91 18.60
N ASN A 103 -2.82 18.09 19.88
CA ASN A 103 -3.50 19.04 20.75
C ASN A 103 -2.98 20.48 20.65
N ASN A 104 -1.91 20.75 19.89
CA ASN A 104 -1.39 22.10 19.62
C ASN A 104 -1.80 22.64 18.23
N ILE A 105 -2.82 22.05 17.62
CA ILE A 105 -3.53 22.56 16.43
C ILE A 105 -4.88 23.09 16.89
#